data_AF-A0A352B1N4-F1
#
_entry.id   AF-A0A352B1N4-F1
#
_cell.length_a   1.000
_cell.length_b   1.000
_cell.length_c   1.000
_cell.angle_alpha   90.00
_cell.angle_beta   90.00
_cell.angle_gamma   90.00
#
_symmetry.space_group_name_H-M   'P 1'
#
loop_
_entity.id
_entity.type
_entity.pdbx_description
1 polymer ?
#
loop_
_entity_poly.entity_id
_entity_poly.type
_entity_poly.pdbx_seq_one_letter_code
_entity_poly.pdbx_strand_id
1 'polypeptide(L)' 'MKRFVNLKSYMVMSTVAALFVGLIVLYGTRFVEQAIIWALATFIISLVVVATLDLSFKPDDQDPNKPRLR' A
#
# COMPACT_ATOMS: atom_id res chain seq x y z
N MET A 1 8.86 13.90 13.72
CA MET A 1 8.31 13.89 12.34
C MET A 1 8.77 12.66 11.53
N LYS A 2 8.58 11.42 12.03
CA LYS A 2 8.97 10.18 11.31
C LYS A 2 7.86 9.58 10.42
N ARG A 3 6.62 10.10 10.49
CA ARG A 3 5.45 9.54 9.79
C ARG A 3 5.52 9.57 8.26
N PHE A 4 6.29 10.49 7.66
CA PHE A 4 6.39 10.61 6.19
C PHE A 4 7.48 9.74 5.57
N VAL A 5 8.34 9.09 6.37
CA VAL A 5 9.43 8.24 5.84
C VAL A 5 8.87 7.08 5.01
N ASN A 6 7.68 6.56 5.36
CA ASN A 6 7.07 5.43 4.66
C ASN A 6 6.10 5.82 3.53
N LEU A 7 5.74 7.10 3.39
CA LEU A 7 4.80 7.55 2.36
C LEU A 7 5.32 7.21 0.95
N LYS A 8 6.61 7.45 0.72
CA LYS A 8 7.27 7.12 -0.54
C LYS A 8 7.17 5.63 -0.86
N SER A 9 7.36 4.76 0.13
CA SER A 9 7.25 3.31 -0.03
C SER A 9 5.83 2.88 -0.39
N TYR A 10 4.82 3.44 0.27
CA TYR A 10 3.41 3.12 0.00
C TYR A 10 2.98 3.56 -1.39
N MET A 11 3.40 4.76 -1.80
CA MET A 11 3.16 5.25 -3.16
C MET A 11 3.81 4.34 -4.20
N VAL A 12 5.10 4.01 -4.04
CA VAL A 12 5.81 3.17 -5.01
C VAL A 12 5.18 1.79 -5.12
N MET A 13 4.89 1.11 -3.99
CA MET A 13 4.23 -0.20 -4.02
C MET A 13 2.86 -0.14 -4.70
N SER A 14 2.05 0.86 -4.36
CA SER A 14 0.71 1.01 -4.94
C SER A 14 0.77 1.35 -6.43
N THR A 15 1.74 2.16 -6.87
CA THR A 15 1.94 2.46 -8.29
C THR A 15 2.35 1.22 -9.07
N VAL A 16 3.25 0.39 -8.53
CA VAL A 16 3.66 -0.87 -9.18
C VAL A 16 2.47 -1.82 -9.30
N ALA A 17 1.67 -1.97 -8.24
CA ALA A 17 0.46 -2.79 -8.26
C ALA A 17 -0.57 -2.28 -9.28
N ALA A 18 -0.79 -0.96 -9.33
CA ALA A 18 -1.69 -0.32 -10.28
C ALA A 18 -1.26 -0.53 -11.74
N LEU A 19 0.03 -0.37 -12.04
CA LEU A 19 0.58 -0.63 -13.36
C LEU A 19 0.43 -2.11 -13.74
N PHE A 20 0.71 -3.01 -12.81
CA PHE A 20 0.57 -4.45 -13.04
C PHE A 20 -0.88 -4.83 -13.39
N VAL A 21 -1.85 -4.38 -12.59
CA VAL A 21 -3.27 -4.63 -12.87
C VAL A 21 -3.73 -3.93 -14.15
N GLY A 22 -3.32 -2.68 -14.37
CA GLY A 22 -3.62 -1.94 -15.60
C GLY A 22 -3.15 -2.66 -16.85
N LEU A 23 -1.95 -3.24 -16.83
CA LEU A 23 -1.43 -4.05 -17.94
C LEU A 23 -2.24 -5.32 -18.13
N ILE A 24 -2.57 -6.05 -17.06
CA ILE A 24 -3.42 -7.25 -17.15
C ILE A 24 -4.76 -6.92 -17.81
N VAL A 25 -5.42 -5.85 -17.36
CA VAL A 25 -6.72 -5.44 -17.90
C VAL A 25 -6.57 -4.98 -19.35
N LEU A 26 -5.53 -4.21 -19.68
CA LEU A 26 -5.27 -3.77 -21.05
C LEU A 26 -5.09 -4.95 -22.00
N TYR A 27 -4.30 -5.96 -21.64
CA TYR A 27 -4.08 -7.13 -22.51
C TYR A 27 -5.27 -8.10 -22.51
N GLY A 28 -6.03 -8.17 -21.42
CA GLY A 28 -7.21 -9.02 -21.28
C GLY A 28 -8.45 -8.49 -21.98
N THR A 29 -8.69 -7.17 -21.93
CA THR A 29 -9.91 -6.55 -22.50
C THR A 29 -9.67 -5.80 -23.79
N ARG A 30 -8.42 -5.38 -24.06
CA ARG A 30 -8.04 -4.49 -25.18
C ARG A 30 -8.77 -3.13 -25.17
N PHE A 31 -9.43 -2.78 -24.06
CA PHE A 31 -10.07 -1.48 -23.87
C PHE A 31 -9.23 -0.60 -22.95
N VAL A 32 -8.69 0.48 -23.52
CA VAL A 32 -7.81 1.42 -22.81
C VAL A 32 -8.52 2.10 -21.64
N GLU A 33 -9.78 2.49 -21.82
CA GLU A 33 -10.58 3.15 -20.78
C GLU A 33 -10.74 2.24 -19.55
N GLN A 34 -11.09 0.96 -19.77
CA GLN A 34 -11.20 -0.01 -18.68
C GLN A 34 -9.86 -0.23 -17.98
N ALA A 35 -8.76 -0.33 -18.74
CA ALA A 35 -7.43 -0.50 -18.16
C ALA A 35 -7.04 0.67 -17.24
N ILE A 36 -7.33 1.91 -17.66
CA ILE A 36 -7.06 3.11 -16.85
C ILE A 36 -7.91 3.13 -15.59
N ILE A 37 -9.21 2.86 -15.71
CA ILE A 37 -10.14 2.84 -14.55
C ILE A 37 -9.67 1.80 -13.52
N TRP A 38 -9.36 0.59 -13.96
CA TRP A 38 -8.91 -0.47 -13.06
C TRP A 38 -7.53 -0.19 -12.46
N ALA A 39 -6.59 0.37 -13.23
CA ALA A 39 -5.29 0.78 -12.70
C ALA A 39 -5.44 1.83 -11.58
N LEU A 40 -6.26 2.86 -11.82
CA LEU A 40 -6.51 3.92 -10.83
C LEU A 40 -7.26 3.39 -9.60
N ALA A 41 -8.25 2.52 -9.80
CA ALA A 41 -8.97 1.87 -8.71
C ALA A 41 -8.01 1.03 -7.84
N THR A 42 -7.16 0.21 -8.45
CA THR A 42 -6.15 -0.58 -7.74
C THR A 42 -5.16 0.30 -6.99
N PHE A 43 -4.70 1.41 -7.59
CA PHE A 43 -3.80 2.36 -6.93
C PHE A 43 -4.40 2.87 -5.62
N ILE A 44 -5.64 3.36 -5.67
CA ILE A 44 -6.33 3.93 -4.50
C ILE A 44 -6.54 2.86 -3.43
N ILE A 45 -7.08 1.70 -3.81
CA ILE A 45 -7.38 0.61 -2.87
C ILE A 45 -6.10 0.12 -2.20
N SER A 46 -5.04 -0.14 -2.98
CA SER A 46 -3.74 -0.58 -2.46
C SER A 46 -3.16 0.42 -1.47
N LEU A 47 -3.17 1.71 -1.80
CA LEU A 47 -2.63 2.75 -0.95
C LEU A 47 -3.38 2.82 0.38
N VAL A 48 -4.71 2.79 0.33
CA VAL A 48 -5.56 2.80 1.55
C VAL A 48 -5.29 1.56 2.40
N VAL A 49 -5.22 0.37 1.80
CA VAL A 49 -4.97 -0.88 2.53
C VAL A 49 -3.61 -0.84 3.22
N VAL A 50 -2.53 -0.52 2.49
CA VAL A 50 -1.17 -0.49 3.07
C VAL A 50 -1.05 0.57 4.15
N ALA A 51 -1.62 1.77 3.94
CA ALA A 51 -1.60 2.82 4.95
C ALA A 51 -2.40 2.41 6.21
N THR A 52 -3.52 1.73 6.04
CA THR A 52 -4.34 1.25 7.17
C THR A 52 -3.61 0.15 7.95
N LEU A 53 -2.93 -0.75 7.25
CA LEU A 53 -2.10 -1.79 7.87
C LEU A 53 -0.92 -1.20 8.64
N ASP A 54 -0.29 -0.15 8.12
CA ASP A 54 0.78 0.53 8.83
C ASP A 54 0.27 1.26 10.08
N LEU A 55 -0.89 1.90 9.99
CA LEU A 55 -1.52 2.57 11.14
C LEU A 55 -2.01 1.60 12.21
N SER A 56 -2.35 0.36 11.84
CA SER A 56 -2.78 -0.66 12.81
C SER A 56 -1.62 -1.27 13.59
N PHE A 57 -0.38 -1.11 13.12
CA PHE A 57 0.80 -1.57 13.83
C PHE A 57 1.15 -0.62 14.99
N LYS A 58 1.04 -1.12 16.22
CA LYS A 58 1.57 -0.44 17.41
C LYS A 58 2.98 -0.99 17.66
N PRO A 59 4.04 -0.19 17.50
CA PRO A 59 5.37 -0.66 17.85
C PRO A 59 5.36 -1.06 19.32
N ASP A 60 5.88 -2.26 19.61
CA ASP A 60 6.03 -2.73 20.98
C ASP A 60 6.90 -1.71 21.73
N ASP A 61 6.33 -1.08 22.75
CA ASP A 61 7.10 -0.29 23.71
C ASP A 61 7.96 -1.30 24.50
N GLN A 62 9.09 -1.69 23.92
CA GLN A 62 10.18 -2.41 24.59
C GLN A 62 10.80 -1.43 25.60
N ASP A 63 10.05 -1.11 26.65
CA ASP A 63 10.50 -0.33 27.78
C ASP A 63 11.58 -1.15 28.51
N PRO A 64 12.86 -0.72 28.49
CA PRO A 64 13.95 -1.46 29.12
C PRO A 64 13.74 -1.64 30.63
N ASN A 65 12.84 -0.86 31.24
CA ASN A 65 12.52 -0.91 32.66
C ASN A 65 11.28 -1.77 32.99
N LYS A 66 10.59 -2.36 32.01
CA LYS A 66 9.50 -3.30 32.30
C LYS A 66 10.06 -4.71 32.43
N PRO A 67 9.82 -5.40 33.57
CA PRO A 67 10.30 -6.77 33.75
C PRO A 67 9.64 -7.66 32.70
N ARG A 68 10.46 -8.47 32.03
CA ARG A 68 10.00 -9.46 31.05
C ARG A 68 9.03 -10.40 31.74
N LEU A 69 7.74 -10.29 31.42
CA LEU A 69 6.77 -11.31 31.78
C LEU A 69 7.20 -12.59 31.06
N ARG A 70 7.48 -13.64 31.84
CA ARG A 70 7.85 -14.96 31.34
C ARG A 70 6.75 -15.57 30.48
#